data_AF-A0A2E4PPN0-F1
#
_entry.id   AF-A0A2E4PPN0-F1
#
_cell.length_a   1.000
_cell.length_b   1.000
_cell.length_c   1.000
_cell.angle_alpha   90.00
_cell.angle_beta   90.00
_cell.angle_gamma   90.00
#
_symmetry.space_group_name_H-M   'P 1'
#
loop_
_entity.id
_entity.type
_entity.pdbx_description
1 polymer ?
#
loop_
_entity_poly.entity_id
_entity_poly.type
_entity_poly.pdbx_seq_one_letter_code
_entity_poly.pdbx_strand_id
1 'polypeptide(L)'
;MEVLIILSVLFVVGVFIAKKSYYYESLGMLISVFSAVCILIHILYCSLASYKYHKFIIEREAFIETLEYARKNQSQFELASITREVSKWNQRLGSLKYDNTIFLLKDYIDDRVMILEPIK
;
A
#
# COMPACT_ATOMS: atom_id res chain seq x y z
N MET A 1 8.33 -3.88 5.14
CA MET A 1 9.13 -4.93 5.77
C MET A 1 10.39 -4.36 6.39
N GLU A 2 11.23 -3.61 5.66
CA GLU A 2 12.51 -3.09 6.18
C GLU A 2 12.34 -2.21 7.43
N VAL A 3 11.36 -1.30 7.42
CA VAL A 3 11.10 -0.39 8.55
C VAL A 3 10.65 -1.15 9.80
N LEU A 4 9.81 -2.18 9.65
CA LEU A 4 9.31 -2.99 10.76
C LEU A 4 10.45 -3.80 11.40
N ILE A 5 11.39 -4.32 10.60
CA ILE A 5 12.60 -4.98 11.08
C ILE A 5 13.45 -4.01 11.90
N ILE A 6 13.72 -2.80 11.38
CA ILE A 6 14.53 -1.80 12.07
C ILE A 6 13.90 -1.41 13.42
N LEU A 7 12.59 -1.13 13.44
CA LEU A 7 11.87 -0.78 14.66
C LEU A 7 11.85 -1.93 15.68
N SER A 8 11.76 -3.18 15.21
CA SER A 8 11.81 -4.36 16.09
C SER A 8 13.19 -4.54 16.72
N VAL A 9 14.27 -4.31 15.95
CA VAL A 9 15.64 -4.32 16.48
C VAL A 9 15.83 -3.21 17.52
N LEU A 10 15.38 -1.98 17.23
CA LEU A 10 15.45 -0.86 18.17
C LEU A 10 14.69 -1.15 19.47
N PHE A 11 13.53 -1.79 19.38
CA PHE A 11 12.77 -2.21 20.56
C PHE A 11 13.58 -3.20 21.43
N VAL A 12 14.16 -4.24 20.82
CA VAL A 12 14.97 -5.24 21.55
C VAL A 12 16.21 -4.60 22.18
N VAL A 13 16.89 -3.70 21.46
CA VAL A 13 18.05 -2.95 21.97
C VAL A 13 17.64 -2.06 23.15
N GLY A 14 16.51 -1.36 23.05
CA GLY A 14 15.96 -0.55 24.13
C GLY A 14 15.71 -1.37 25.40
N VAL A 15 15.09 -2.54 25.27
CA VAL A 15 14.82 -3.45 26.40
C VAL A 15 16.12 -3.97 27.00
N PHE A 16 17.11 -4.29 26.16
CA PHE A 16 18.42 -4.75 26.62
C PHE A 16 19.17 -3.68 27.42
N ILE A 17 19.18 -2.43 26.93
CA ILE A 17 19.79 -1.29 27.63
C ILE A 17 19.08 -1.06 28.96
N ALA A 18 17.74 -1.07 28.98
CA ALA A 18 16.95 -0.87 30.19
C ALA A 18 17.27 -1.92 31.27
N LYS A 19 17.43 -3.19 30.88
CA LYS A 19 17.73 -4.28 31.82
C LYS A 19 19.17 -4.31 32.30
N LYS A 20 20.14 -3.93 31.46
CA LYS A 20 21.57 -4.13 31.74
C LYS A 20 22.25 -2.94 32.40
N SER A 21 21.74 -1.73 32.22
CA SER A 21 22.43 -0.53 32.69
C SER A 21 21.56 0.32 33.61
N TYR A 22 21.93 0.36 34.89
CA TYR A 22 21.28 1.17 35.92
C TYR A 22 21.29 2.68 35.59
N TYR A 23 22.32 3.15 34.90
CA TYR A 23 22.45 4.57 34.51
C TYR A 23 21.63 4.95 33.26
N TYR A 24 21.35 3.98 32.38
CA TYR A 24 20.64 4.22 31.11
C TYR A 24 19.24 3.60 31.10
N GLU A 25 18.71 3.23 32.26
CA GLU A 25 17.42 2.56 32.38
C GLU A 25 16.28 3.39 31.75
N SER A 26 16.21 4.69 32.09
CA SER A 26 15.22 5.62 31.53
C SER A 26 15.36 5.78 30.01
N LEU A 27 16.60 5.80 29.49
CA LEU A 27 16.86 5.90 28.06
C LEU A 27 16.40 4.64 27.32
N GLY A 28 16.72 3.46 27.85
CA GLY A 28 16.27 2.17 27.30
C GLY A 28 14.75 2.05 27.30
N MET A 29 14.08 2.46 28.37
CA MET A 29 12.62 2.52 28.43
C MET A 29 12.04 3.46 27.36
N LEU A 30 12.61 4.66 27.20
CA LEU A 30 12.13 5.64 26.23
C LEU A 30 12.24 5.12 24.80
N ILE A 31 13.39 4.52 24.44
CA ILE A 31 13.60 3.89 23.12
C ILE A 31 12.59 2.75 22.89
N SER A 32 12.35 1.92 23.91
CA SER A 32 11.43 0.78 23.81
C SER A 32 9.98 1.26 23.61
N VAL A 33 9.52 2.22 24.40
CA VAL A 33 8.17 2.77 24.30
C VAL A 33 7.96 3.45 22.96
N PHE A 34 8.91 4.29 22.53
CA PHE A 34 8.81 4.98 21.24
C PHE A 34 8.77 4.00 20.07
N SER A 35 9.65 3.00 20.07
CA SER A 35 9.68 1.98 19.02
C SER A 35 8.38 1.17 18.98
N ALA A 36 7.83 0.79 20.14
CA ALA A 36 6.56 0.07 20.22
C ALA A 36 5.38 0.89 19.66
N VAL A 37 5.32 2.18 19.98
CA VAL A 37 4.29 3.08 19.43
C VAL A 37 4.43 3.18 17.91
N CYS A 38 5.64 3.36 17.40
CA CYS A 38 5.88 3.39 15.94
C CYS A 38 5.48 2.08 15.25
N ILE A 39 5.76 0.92 15.86
CA ILE A 39 5.33 -0.39 15.34
C ILE A 39 3.82 -0.47 15.26
N LEU A 40 3.10 -0.07 16.32
CA LEU A 40 1.63 -0.08 16.33
C LEU A 40 1.04 0.81 15.23
N ILE A 41 1.55 2.03 15.09
CA ILE A 41 1.13 2.96 14.03
C ILE A 41 1.38 2.33 12.66
N HIS A 42 2.54 1.72 12.46
CA HIS A 42 2.89 1.10 11.19
C HIS A 42 1.98 -0.08 10.87
N ILE A 43 1.68 -0.95 11.83
CA ILE A 43 0.75 -2.09 11.64
C ILE A 43 -0.64 -1.60 11.28
N LEU A 44 -1.17 -0.59 11.99
CA LEU A 44 -2.48 0.00 11.69
C LEU A 44 -2.52 0.58 10.27
N TYR A 45 -1.48 1.31 9.90
CA TYR A 45 -1.39 1.90 8.57
C TYR A 45 -1.29 0.83 7.48
N CYS A 46 -0.46 -0.20 7.67
CA CYS A 46 -0.35 -1.33 6.75
C CYS A 46 -1.68 -2.07 6.60
N SER A 47 -2.44 -2.25 7.69
CA SER A 47 -3.78 -2.84 7.63
C SER A 47 -4.75 -2.00 6.80
N LEU A 48 -4.78 -0.68 7.02
CA LEU A 48 -5.62 0.25 6.24
C LEU A 48 -5.21 0.30 4.76
N ALA A 49 -3.91 0.32 4.48
CA ALA A 49 -3.38 0.29 3.13
C ALA A 49 -3.74 -1.03 2.42
N SER A 50 -3.57 -2.16 3.10
CA SER A 50 -3.97 -3.48 2.62
C SER A 50 -5.45 -3.54 2.27
N TYR A 51 -6.31 -3.03 3.15
CA TYR A 51 -7.75 -2.99 2.92
C TYR A 51 -8.10 -2.16 1.67
N LYS A 52 -7.55 -0.95 1.56
CA LYS A 52 -7.76 -0.09 0.38
C LYS A 52 -7.27 -0.75 -0.90
N TYR A 53 -6.10 -1.39 -0.85
CA TYR A 53 -5.52 -2.10 -1.98
C TYR A 53 -6.36 -3.31 -2.42
N HIS A 54 -6.84 -4.10 -1.46
CA HIS A 54 -7.71 -5.23 -1.75
C HIS A 54 -9.03 -4.78 -2.40
N LYS A 55 -9.64 -3.71 -1.86
CA LYS A 55 -10.83 -3.10 -2.47
C LYS A 55 -10.56 -2.64 -3.91
N PHE A 56 -9.41 -2.00 -4.14
CA PHE A 56 -8.99 -1.55 -5.46
C PHE A 56 -8.83 -2.70 -6.46
N ILE A 57 -8.26 -3.84 -6.04
CA ILE A 57 -8.15 -5.04 -6.87
C ILE A 57 -9.54 -5.54 -7.29
N ILE A 58 -10.46 -5.67 -6.34
CA ILE A 58 -11.83 -6.15 -6.64
C ILE A 58 -12.53 -5.23 -7.63
N GLU A 59 -12.43 -3.91 -7.43
CA GLU A 59 -13.01 -2.93 -8.36
C GLU A 59 -12.39 -3.03 -9.77
N ARG A 60 -11.07 -3.29 -9.85
CA ARG A 60 -10.36 -3.50 -11.12
C ARG A 60 -10.81 -4.78 -11.81
N GLU A 61 -10.94 -5.89 -11.10
CA GLU A 61 -11.39 -7.17 -11.67
C GLU A 61 -12.80 -7.07 -12.24
N ALA A 62 -13.73 -6.45 -11.51
CA ALA A 62 -15.08 -6.19 -12.00
C ALA A 62 -15.09 -5.30 -13.25
N PHE A 63 -14.18 -4.32 -13.32
CA PHE A 63 -14.04 -3.48 -14.50
C PHE A 63 -13.48 -4.24 -15.70
N ILE A 64 -12.52 -5.15 -15.50
CA ILE A 64 -11.99 -6.02 -16.56
C ILE A 64 -13.10 -6.89 -17.16
N GLU A 65 -13.95 -7.49 -16.33
CA GLU A 65 -15.10 -8.29 -16.81
C GLU A 65 -16.07 -7.45 -17.66
N THR A 66 -16.35 -6.22 -17.23
CA THR A 66 -17.18 -5.26 -17.99
C THR A 66 -16.55 -4.92 -19.34
N LEU A 67 -15.23 -4.74 -19.36
CA LEU A 67 -14.43 -4.49 -20.56
C LEU A 67 -14.51 -5.65 -21.57
N GLU A 68 -14.39 -6.89 -21.08
CA GLU A 68 -14.51 -8.09 -21.91
C GLU A 68 -15.92 -8.26 -22.48
N TYR A 69 -16.95 -7.98 -21.69
CA TYR A 69 -18.34 -8.01 -22.16
C TYR A 69 -18.58 -7.00 -23.29
N ALA A 70 -18.12 -5.76 -23.11
CA ALA A 70 -18.27 -4.72 -24.12
C ALA A 70 -17.51 -5.00 -25.41
N ARG A 71 -16.31 -5.59 -25.32
CA ARG A 71 -15.54 -6.04 -26.50
C ARG A 71 -16.32 -7.07 -27.33
N LYS A 72 -17.13 -7.93 -26.69
CA LYS A 72 -17.94 -8.94 -27.38
C LYS A 72 -19.22 -8.38 -28.00
N ASN A 73 -19.83 -7.36 -27.40
CA ASN A 73 -21.15 -6.85 -27.82
C ASN A 73 -21.13 -5.63 -28.76
N GLN A 74 -19.96 -5.00 -28.98
CA GLN A 74 -19.68 -4.02 -30.05
C GLN A 74 -20.64 -2.83 -30.20
N SER A 75 -21.39 -2.45 -29.16
CA SER A 75 -22.18 -1.21 -29.18
C SER A 75 -21.24 0.01 -29.24
N GLN A 76 -21.29 0.79 -30.32
CA GLN A 76 -20.38 1.94 -30.51
C GLN A 76 -20.51 3.00 -29.40
N PHE A 77 -21.70 3.15 -28.81
CA PHE A 77 -21.92 4.05 -27.67
C PHE A 77 -21.28 3.52 -26.38
N GLU A 78 -21.32 2.21 -26.15
CA GLU A 78 -20.68 1.57 -24.99
C GLU A 78 -19.16 1.62 -25.12
N LEU A 79 -18.63 1.45 -26.33
CA LEU A 79 -17.20 1.56 -26.65
C LEU A 79 -16.62 2.93 -26.28
N ALA A 80 -17.25 4.03 -26.68
CA ALA A 80 -16.77 5.37 -26.35
C ALA A 80 -16.81 5.67 -24.85
N SER A 81 -17.88 5.22 -24.16
CA SER A 81 -18.03 5.37 -22.71
C SER A 81 -16.95 4.58 -21.95
N ILE A 82 -16.72 3.33 -22.35
CA ILE A 82 -15.75 2.44 -21.71
C ILE A 82 -14.31 2.90 -21.96
N THR A 83 -13.98 3.36 -23.17
CA THR A 83 -12.65 3.93 -23.45
C THR A 83 -12.34 5.13 -22.55
N ARG A 84 -13.33 5.97 -22.24
CA ARG A 84 -13.17 7.08 -21.29
C ARG A 84 -12.93 6.58 -19.86
N GLU A 85 -13.65 5.53 -19.43
CA GLU A 85 -13.43 4.89 -18.13
C GLU A 85 -12.06 4.20 -18.03
N VAL A 86 -11.58 3.56 -19.10
CA VAL A 86 -10.22 2.99 -19.16
C VAL A 86 -9.15 4.06 -18.94
N SER A 87 -9.31 5.23 -19.57
CA SER A 87 -8.38 6.35 -19.37
C SER A 87 -8.35 6.83 -17.91
N LYS A 88 -9.52 6.93 -17.25
CA LYS A 88 -9.61 7.29 -15.82
C LYS A 88 -8.94 6.23 -14.93
N TRP A 89 -9.16 4.94 -15.22
CA TRP A 89 -8.49 3.85 -14.52
C TRP A 89 -6.98 3.91 -14.68
N ASN A 90 -6.49 4.18 -15.89
CA ASN A 90 -5.06 4.34 -16.16
C ASN A 90 -4.46 5.55 -15.44
N GLN A 91 -5.20 6.67 -15.31
CA GLN A 91 -4.77 7.80 -14.49
C GLN A 91 -4.69 7.43 -13.00
N ARG A 92 -5.68 6.69 -12.46
CA ARG A 92 -5.65 6.20 -11.07
C ARG A 92 -4.51 5.21 -10.82
N LEU A 93 -4.27 4.27 -11.74
CA LEU A 93 -3.16 3.32 -11.67
C LEU A 93 -1.82 4.07 -11.72
N GLY A 94 -1.71 5.07 -12.61
CA GLY A 94 -0.56 5.96 -12.68
C GLY A 94 -0.33 6.71 -11.38
N SER A 95 -1.36 7.35 -10.82
CA SER A 95 -1.23 8.06 -9.55
C SER A 95 -0.82 7.10 -8.43
N LEU A 96 -1.41 5.91 -8.32
CA LEU A 96 -1.04 4.93 -7.28
C LEU A 96 0.39 4.42 -7.42
N LYS A 97 0.91 4.28 -8.65
CA LYS A 97 2.30 3.89 -8.89
C LYS A 97 3.31 4.97 -8.48
N TYR A 98 2.94 6.24 -8.65
CA TYR A 98 3.81 7.38 -8.37
C TYR A 98 3.54 8.06 -7.01
N ASP A 99 2.47 7.71 -6.31
CA ASP A 99 2.16 8.16 -4.95
C ASP A 99 3.01 7.41 -3.91
N ASN A 100 4.33 7.43 -4.14
CA ASN A 100 5.40 6.96 -3.27
C ASN A 100 5.74 8.02 -2.21
N THR A 101 4.74 8.77 -1.74
CA THR A 101 4.93 9.97 -0.92
C THR A 101 5.38 9.68 0.51
N ILE A 102 5.42 8.41 0.93
CA ILE A 102 5.88 8.06 2.28
C ILE A 102 6.84 6.87 2.16
N PHE A 103 8.05 7.03 2.67
CA PHE A 103 9.10 5.99 2.79
C PHE A 103 8.59 4.65 3.37
N LEU A 104 7.46 4.67 4.08
CA LEU A 104 6.77 3.52 4.67
C LEU A 104 5.92 2.70 3.69
N LEU A 105 5.55 3.23 2.53
CA LEU A 105 4.60 2.64 1.57
C LEU A 105 5.25 1.84 0.45
N LYS A 106 6.58 1.92 0.32
CA LYS A 106 7.33 1.23 -0.74
C LYS A 106 7.13 -0.29 -0.74
N ASP A 107 6.76 -0.86 0.42
CA ASP A 107 6.50 -2.29 0.59
C ASP A 107 5.16 -2.78 -0.01
N TYR A 108 4.27 -1.89 -0.46
CA TYR A 108 2.89 -2.24 -0.84
C TYR A 108 2.52 -1.97 -2.30
N ILE A 109 3.44 -1.40 -3.09
CA ILE A 109 3.18 -1.13 -4.50
C ILE A 109 3.46 -2.41 -5.29
N ASP A 110 2.39 -3.05 -5.77
CA ASP A 110 2.46 -4.23 -6.62
C ASP A 110 2.87 -3.83 -8.05
N ASP A 111 3.91 -4.45 -8.58
CA ASP A 111 4.40 -4.21 -9.95
C ASP A 111 3.38 -4.58 -11.04
N ARG A 112 2.32 -5.32 -10.69
CA ARG A 112 1.19 -5.69 -11.58
C ARG A 112 0.23 -4.53 -11.84
N VAL A 113 0.46 -3.35 -11.27
CA VAL A 113 -0.13 -2.07 -11.68
C VAL A 113 0.47 -1.67 -13.04
N MET A 114 0.24 -2.52 -14.05
CA MET A 114 0.50 -2.23 -15.44
C MET A 114 -0.81 -1.87 -16.12
N ILE A 115 -0.70 -0.81 -16.91
CA ILE A 115 -1.70 -0.06 -17.66
C ILE A 115 -2.72 -1.01 -18.30
N LEU A 116 -4.02 -0.69 -18.20
CA LEU A 116 -5.07 -1.40 -18.94
C LEU A 116 -4.98 -1.01 -20.42
N GLU A 117 -4.94 -2.01 -21.32
CA GLU A 117 -4.93 -1.76 -22.76
C GLU A 117 -6.26 -1.18 -23.23
N PRO A 118 -6.26 -0.04 -23.94
CA PRO A 118 -7.46 0.52 -24.53
C PRO A 118 -8.05 -0.42 -25.58
N ILE A 119 -9.38 -0.37 -25.76
CA ILE A 119 -10.04 -1.07 -26.86
C ILE A 119 -9.66 -0.37 -28.16
N LYS A 120 -9.07 -1.10 -29.11
CA LYS A 120 -8.71 -0.61 -30.45
C LYS A 120 -9.92 -0.51 -31.35
#